data_AF-A0A6G8DH81-F1
#
_entry.id   AF-A0A6G8DH81-F1
#
_cell.length_a   1.000
_cell.length_b   1.000
_cell.length_c   1.000
_cell.angle_alpha   90.00
_cell.angle_beta   90.00
_cell.angle_gamma   90.00
#
_symmetry.space_group_name_H-M   'P 1'
#
loop_
_entity.id
_entity.type
_entity.pdbx_description
1 polymer ?
#
loop_
_entity_poly.entity_id
_entity_poly.type
_entity_poly.pdbx_seq_one_letter_code
_entity_poly.pdbx_strand_id
1 'polypeptide(L)'
;MFSNQWYQLKLQFREDSADFAAGECSFRAQLHAAFVRLAASGGEVRATLMVHHRLHGWLKVCDADHRYPIIQNPLRLDCAQLFKAVRHTLQEADRWPSDEEKLRRRLERQTRRRAEDAMARRSRFHIVRDE
;
A
#
# COMPACT_ATOMS: atom_id res chain seq x y z
N MET A 1 3.24 -27.87 -2.10
CA MET A 1 2.93 -27.23 -3.40
C MET A 1 3.52 -25.83 -3.36
N PHE A 2 4.59 -25.56 -4.10
CA PHE A 2 5.14 -24.21 -4.21
C PHE A 2 4.20 -23.40 -5.11
N SER A 3 3.70 -22.27 -4.61
CA SER A 3 2.90 -21.37 -5.44
C SER A 3 3.82 -20.79 -6.51
N ASN A 4 3.53 -21.05 -7.79
CA ASN A 4 4.29 -20.54 -8.94
C ASN A 4 4.07 -19.02 -9.17
N GLN A 5 3.73 -18.30 -8.10
CA GLN A 5 3.32 -16.91 -8.15
C GLN A 5 4.54 -16.01 -8.09
N TRP A 6 4.69 -15.19 -9.13
CA TRP A 6 5.73 -14.18 -9.24
C TRP A 6 5.18 -12.83 -8.83
N TYR A 7 5.98 -12.08 -8.07
CA TYR A 7 5.66 -10.73 -7.65
C TYR A 7 6.63 -9.75 -8.29
N GLN A 8 6.10 -8.61 -8.74
CA GLN A 8 6.87 -7.46 -9.17
C GLN A 8 7.28 -6.66 -7.94
N LEU A 9 8.59 -6.45 -7.80
CA LEU A 9 9.22 -5.90 -6.60
C LEU A 9 10.18 -4.79 -7.00
N LYS A 10 10.40 -3.87 -6.06
CA LYS A 10 11.28 -2.72 -6.24
C LYS A 10 12.07 -2.45 -4.97
N LEU A 11 13.37 -2.28 -5.09
CA LEU A 11 14.18 -1.67 -4.04
C LEU A 11 14.34 -0.19 -4.35
N GLN A 12 14.08 0.67 -3.36
CA GLN A 12 14.19 2.12 -3.52
C GLN A 12 15.09 2.72 -2.43
N PHE A 13 16.01 3.58 -2.84
CA PHE A 13 16.81 4.42 -1.96
C PHE A 13 16.98 5.81 -2.57
N ARG A 14 16.47 6.85 -1.88
CA ARG A 14 16.46 8.22 -2.42
C ARG A 14 15.85 8.25 -3.83
N GLU A 15 16.61 8.70 -4.82
CA GLU A 15 16.23 8.77 -6.24
C GLU A 15 16.55 7.48 -7.00
N ASP A 16 17.38 6.61 -6.43
CA ASP A 16 17.78 5.34 -7.03
C ASP A 16 16.74 4.25 -6.79
N SER A 17 16.57 3.40 -7.81
CA SER A 17 15.77 2.19 -7.64
C SER A 17 16.19 1.04 -8.53
N ALA A 18 15.95 -0.17 -8.04
CA ALA A 18 16.19 -1.41 -8.76
C ALA A 18 14.92 -2.27 -8.78
N ASP A 19 14.34 -2.44 -9.96
CA ASP A 19 13.16 -3.27 -10.18
C ASP A 19 13.57 -4.73 -10.45
N PHE A 20 12.77 -5.66 -9.95
CA PHE A 20 12.96 -7.09 -10.15
C PHE A 20 11.65 -7.87 -10.00
N ALA A 21 11.63 -9.10 -10.51
CA ALA A 21 10.52 -10.02 -10.32
C ALA A 21 11.03 -11.29 -9.62
N ALA A 22 10.27 -11.79 -8.66
CA ALA A 22 10.65 -13.01 -7.97
C ALA A 22 9.44 -13.83 -7.51
N GLY A 23 9.61 -15.15 -7.54
CA GLY A 23 8.76 -16.11 -6.82
C GLY A 23 9.47 -16.59 -5.54
N GLU A 24 8.81 -17.47 -4.78
CA GLU A 24 9.32 -17.94 -3.48
C GLU A 24 10.74 -18.52 -3.56
N CYS A 25 10.99 -19.37 -4.55
CA CYS A 25 12.29 -20.02 -4.73
C CYS A 25 13.39 -19.09 -5.26
N SER A 26 13.02 -18.03 -6.01
CA SER A 26 13.99 -17.10 -6.62
C SER A 26 14.17 -15.81 -5.83
N PHE A 27 13.37 -15.59 -4.79
CA PHE A 27 13.32 -14.34 -4.03
C PHE A 27 14.67 -13.89 -3.51
N ARG A 28 15.40 -14.79 -2.83
CA ARG A 28 16.72 -14.46 -2.27
C ARG A 28 17.72 -14.04 -3.35
N ALA A 29 17.82 -14.80 -4.44
CA ALA A 29 18.78 -14.52 -5.50
C ALA A 29 18.46 -13.19 -6.21
N GLN A 30 17.18 -12.97 -6.53
CA GLN A 30 16.73 -11.75 -7.21
C GLN A 30 16.83 -10.51 -6.33
N LEU A 31 16.50 -10.63 -5.03
CA LEU A 31 16.66 -9.56 -4.05
C LEU A 31 18.13 -9.17 -3.93
N HIS A 32 19.04 -10.14 -3.84
CA HIS A 32 20.48 -9.88 -3.77
C HIS A 32 20.98 -9.19 -5.04
N ALA A 33 20.58 -9.65 -6.23
CA ALA A 33 20.95 -9.03 -7.49
C ALA A 33 20.41 -7.59 -7.64
N ALA A 34 19.17 -7.34 -7.20
CA ALA A 34 18.61 -6.00 -7.14
C ALA A 34 19.37 -5.11 -6.15
N PHE A 35 19.77 -5.65 -5.00
CA PHE A 35 20.54 -4.93 -4.01
C PHE A 35 21.93 -4.52 -4.54
N VAL A 36 22.65 -5.43 -5.20
CA VAL A 36 23.95 -5.11 -5.81
C VAL A 36 23.83 -4.00 -6.85
N ARG A 37 22.77 -4.04 -7.67
CA ARG A 37 22.48 -2.98 -8.66
C ARG A 37 22.23 -1.63 -7.99
N LEU A 38 21.47 -1.62 -6.90
CA LEU A 38 21.18 -0.40 -6.13
C LEU A 38 22.42 0.15 -5.41
N ALA A 39 23.22 -0.74 -4.80
CA ALA A 39 24.45 -0.35 -4.11
C ALA A 39 25.49 0.25 -5.07
N ALA A 40 25.52 -0.21 -6.32
CA ALA A 40 26.39 0.34 -7.36
C ALA A 40 26.02 1.78 -7.75
N SER A 41 24.76 2.20 -7.58
CA SER A 41 24.34 3.58 -7.89
C SER A 41 24.30 4.51 -6.68
N GLY A 42 23.84 4.04 -5.52
CA GLY A 42 23.55 4.88 -4.36
C GLY A 42 24.59 4.92 -3.24
N GLY A 43 25.62 4.07 -3.27
CA GLY A 43 26.74 4.05 -2.30
C GLY A 43 26.42 3.64 -0.84
N GLU A 44 25.14 3.65 -0.42
CA GLU A 44 24.69 3.31 0.93
C GLU A 44 23.68 2.13 0.93
N VAL A 45 23.73 1.29 1.98
CA VAL A 45 23.08 -0.04 2.09
C VAL A 45 21.64 0.04 2.65
N ARG A 46 20.98 1.20 2.54
CA ARG A 46 19.60 1.36 3.00
C ARG A 46 18.67 1.29 1.80
N ALA A 47 17.69 0.41 1.83
CA ALA A 47 16.74 0.24 0.73
C ALA A 47 15.36 -0.09 1.28
N THR A 48 14.33 0.56 0.75
CA THR A 48 12.94 0.20 1.03
C THR A 48 12.48 -0.84 0.03
N LEU A 49 11.96 -1.97 0.50
CA LEU A 49 11.31 -2.96 -0.34
C LEU A 49 9.86 -2.56 -0.64
N MET A 50 9.51 -2.55 -1.91
CA MET A 50 8.16 -2.30 -2.41
C MET A 50 7.66 -3.47 -3.25
N VAL A 51 6.34 -3.68 -3.26
CA VAL A 51 5.64 -4.67 -4.08
C VAL A 51 4.56 -3.99 -4.91
N HIS A 52 4.42 -4.42 -6.16
CA HIS A 52 3.37 -3.90 -7.04
C HIS A 52 2.04 -4.63 -6.81
N HIS A 53 0.98 -3.85 -6.56
CA HIS A 53 -0.40 -4.28 -6.48
C HIS A 53 -1.19 -3.77 -7.69
N ARG A 54 -2.03 -4.62 -8.29
CA ARG A 54 -2.73 -4.30 -9.55
C ARG A 54 -3.63 -3.07 -9.46
N LEU A 55 -4.27 -2.85 -8.31
CA LEU A 55 -5.22 -1.74 -8.10
C LEU A 55 -4.60 -0.52 -7.41
N HIS A 56 -3.51 -0.72 -6.66
CA HIS A 56 -2.97 0.31 -5.76
C HIS A 56 -1.54 0.74 -6.14
N GLY A 57 -0.96 0.15 -7.19
CA GLY A 57 0.39 0.45 -7.64
C GLY A 57 1.44 -0.04 -6.66
N TRP A 58 2.50 0.75 -6.47
CA TRP A 58 3.63 0.37 -5.62
C TRP A 58 3.34 0.57 -4.13
N LEU A 59 3.38 -0.51 -3.38
CA LEU A 59 3.15 -0.54 -1.94
C LEU A 59 4.45 -0.81 -1.21
N LYS A 60 4.69 -0.11 -0.09
CA LYS A 60 5.81 -0.44 0.81
C LYS A 60 5.49 -1.75 1.52
N VAL A 61 6.45 -2.68 1.56
CA VAL A 61 6.26 -3.96 2.24
C VAL A 61 6.29 -3.73 3.74
N CYS A 62 5.20 -4.12 4.42
CA CYS A 62 5.03 -4.02 5.86
C CYS A 62 5.16 -5.42 6.51
N ASP A 63 5.83 -5.48 7.66
CA ASP A 63 5.90 -6.70 8.46
C ASP A 63 4.59 -6.93 9.24
N ALA A 64 4.16 -8.19 9.37
CA ALA A 64 2.92 -8.56 10.06
C ALA A 64 2.97 -8.21 11.56
N ASP A 65 4.15 -8.27 12.17
CA ASP A 65 4.37 -7.93 13.58
C ASP A 65 4.54 -6.42 13.82
N HIS A 66 4.44 -5.57 12.79
CA HIS A 66 4.67 -4.12 12.85
C HIS A 66 6.03 -3.69 13.45
N ARG A 67 6.99 -4.62 13.60
CA ARG A 67 8.27 -4.37 14.26
C ARG A 67 9.19 -3.45 13.46
N TYR A 68 9.01 -3.41 12.15
CA TYR A 68 9.74 -2.52 11.26
C TYR A 68 8.74 -1.73 10.42
N PRO A 69 8.47 -0.44 10.75
CA PRO A 69 7.51 0.37 9.99
C PRO A 69 7.92 0.55 8.52
N ILE A 70 9.21 0.36 8.21
CA ILE A 70 9.80 0.31 6.88
C ILE A 70 11.00 -0.63 7.00
N ILE A 71 11.04 -1.70 6.21
CA ILE A 71 12.26 -2.52 6.10
C ILE A 71 13.33 -1.65 5.42
N GLN A 72 14.18 -1.00 6.21
CA GLN A 72 15.23 -0.11 5.71
C GLN A 72 16.47 -0.88 5.24
N ASN A 73 16.63 -2.14 5.66
CA ASN A 73 17.70 -3.00 5.18
C ASN A 73 17.19 -4.44 5.00
N PRO A 74 16.70 -4.79 3.79
CA PRO A 74 16.19 -6.11 3.47
C PRO A 74 17.24 -7.21 3.62
N LEU A 75 18.54 -6.90 3.54
CA LEU A 75 19.59 -7.91 3.67
C LEU A 75 19.84 -8.35 5.12
N ARG A 76 19.41 -7.57 6.12
CA ARG A 76 19.54 -7.94 7.54
C ARG A 76 18.40 -8.82 8.04
N LEU A 77 17.36 -9.01 7.23
CA LEU A 77 16.17 -9.77 7.60
C LEU A 77 16.18 -11.15 6.93
N ASP A 78 15.50 -12.10 7.57
CA ASP A 78 15.30 -13.43 7.00
C ASP A 78 14.48 -13.33 5.70
N CYS A 79 15.03 -13.86 4.61
CA CYS A 79 14.39 -13.89 3.30
C CYS A 79 13.00 -14.56 3.34
N ALA A 80 12.83 -15.59 4.18
CA ALA A 80 11.54 -16.26 4.32
C ALA A 80 10.49 -15.35 4.99
N GLN A 81 10.90 -14.57 5.99
CA GLN A 81 10.05 -13.57 6.64
C GLN A 81 9.70 -12.43 5.69
N LEU A 82 10.67 -11.96 4.91
CA LEU A 82 10.44 -10.92 3.89
C LEU A 82 9.42 -11.36 2.84
N PHE A 83 9.53 -12.59 2.35
CA PHE A 83 8.56 -13.10 1.38
C PHE A 83 7.15 -13.24 1.99
N LYS A 84 7.05 -13.60 3.27
CA LYS A 84 5.77 -13.57 4.00
C LYS A 84 5.22 -12.15 4.12
N ALA A 85 6.06 -11.17 4.44
CA ALA A 85 5.66 -9.75 4.53
C ALA A 85 5.16 -9.20 3.17
N VAL A 86 5.81 -9.57 2.06
CA VAL A 86 5.35 -9.25 0.69
C VAL A 86 3.94 -9.79 0.47
N ARG A 87 3.71 -11.06 0.78
CA ARG A 87 2.39 -11.70 0.64
C ARG A 87 1.34 -11.07 1.54
N HIS A 88 1.68 -10.78 2.79
CA HIS A 88 0.80 -10.12 3.75
C HIS A 88 0.37 -8.74 3.25
N THR A 89 1.33 -7.93 2.78
CA THR A 89 1.07 -6.59 2.25
C THR A 89 0.08 -6.63 1.08
N LEU A 90 0.23 -7.60 0.17
CA LEU A 90 -0.71 -7.78 -0.94
C LEU A 90 -2.11 -8.20 -0.45
N GLN A 91 -2.19 -9.14 0.50
CA GLN A 91 -3.46 -9.60 1.06
C GLN A 91 -4.21 -8.50 1.84
N GLU A 92 -3.48 -7.61 2.52
CA GLU A 92 -4.07 -6.44 3.15
C GLU A 92 -4.56 -5.43 2.11
N ALA A 93 -3.76 -5.21 1.06
CA ALA A 93 -4.10 -4.30 -0.03
C ALA A 93 -5.33 -4.78 -0.81
N ASP A 94 -5.52 -6.09 -0.97
CA ASP A 94 -6.74 -6.66 -1.57
C ASP A 94 -8.02 -6.28 -0.79
N ARG A 95 -7.90 -5.92 0.49
CA ARG A 95 -9.02 -5.48 1.35
C ARG A 95 -9.18 -3.96 1.38
N TRP A 96 -8.27 -3.20 0.76
CA TRP A 96 -8.37 -1.75 0.76
C TRP A 96 -9.49 -1.30 -0.17
N PRO A 97 -10.25 -0.27 0.23
CA PRO A 97 -11.30 0.25 -0.63
C PRO A 97 -10.68 0.82 -1.90
N SER A 98 -11.31 0.53 -3.04
CA SER A 98 -10.90 1.11 -4.32
C SER A 98 -11.07 2.63 -4.29
N ASP A 99 -10.39 3.35 -5.19
CA ASP A 99 -10.57 4.80 -5.27
C ASP A 99 -12.00 5.19 -5.66
N GLU A 100 -12.69 4.34 -6.42
CA GLU A 100 -14.11 4.48 -6.74
C GLU A 100 -14.99 4.31 -5.49
N GLU A 101 -14.69 3.33 -4.63
CA GLU A 101 -15.40 3.16 -3.35
C GLU A 101 -15.14 4.31 -2.39
N LYS A 102 -13.91 4.84 -2.34
CA LYS A 102 -13.58 6.04 -1.56
C LYS A 102 -14.37 7.24 -2.08
N LEU A 103 -14.46 7.41 -3.41
CA LEU A 103 -15.21 8.48 -4.04
C LEU A 103 -16.72 8.36 -3.74
N ARG A 104 -17.28 7.15 -3.85
CA ARG A 104 -18.69 6.88 -3.51
C ARG A 104 -18.99 7.22 -2.05
N ARG A 105 -18.16 6.75 -1.11
CA ARG A 105 -18.29 7.08 0.32
C ARG A 105 -18.19 8.58 0.58
N ARG A 106 -17.33 9.29 -0.16
CA ARG A 106 -17.21 10.75 -0.06
C ARG A 106 -18.47 11.45 -0.56
N LEU A 107 -19.02 11.01 -1.69
CA LEU A 107 -20.25 11.54 -2.28
C LEU A 107 -21.45 11.31 -1.36
N GLU A 108 -21.62 10.10 -0.83
CA GLU A 108 -22.66 9.73 0.14
C GLU A 108 -22.61 10.61 1.40
N ARG A 109 -21.41 10.86 1.93
CA ARG A 109 -21.24 11.77 3.08
C ARG A 109 -21.63 13.20 2.72
N GLN A 110 -21.31 13.66 1.51
CA GLN A 110 -21.64 15.00 1.06
C GLN A 110 -23.15 15.18 0.84
N THR A 111 -23.82 14.21 0.22
CA THR A 111 -25.28 14.23 0.04
C THR A 111 -26.01 14.16 1.38
N ARG A 112 -25.55 13.33 2.32
CA ARG A 112 -26.13 13.27 3.66
C ARG A 112 -26.05 14.61 4.40
N ARG A 113 -24.88 15.26 4.39
CA ARG A 113 -24.70 16.61 4.97
C ARG A 113 -25.63 17.64 4.33
N ARG A 114 -25.76 17.64 3.00
CA ARG A 114 -26.68 18.55 2.31
C ARG A 114 -28.14 18.32 2.71
N ALA A 115 -28.54 17.06 2.93
CA ALA A 115 -29.89 16.73 3.38
C ALA A 115 -30.11 17.19 4.84
N GLU A 116 -29.15 16.95 5.74
CA GLU A 116 -29.17 17.43 7.13
C GLU A 116 -29.28 18.97 7.18
N ASP A 117 -28.48 19.70 6.39
CA ASP A 117 -28.51 21.16 6.31
C ASP A 117 -29.83 21.70 5.75
N ALA A 118 -30.47 20.97 4.82
CA ALA A 118 -31.76 21.34 4.27
C ALA A 118 -32.88 21.11 5.29
N MET A 119 -32.84 20.03 6.07
CA MET A 119 -33.78 19.77 7.16
C MET A 119 -33.64 20.80 8.27
N ALA A 120 -32.40 21.13 8.69
CA ALA A 120 -32.13 22.16 9.70
C ALA A 120 -32.62 23.56 9.27
N ARG A 121 -32.54 23.86 7.97
CA ARG A 121 -33.13 25.08 7.40
C ARG A 121 -34.66 25.05 7.47
N ARG A 122 -35.29 23.95 7.06
CA ARG A 122 -36.76 23.80 7.11
C ARG A 122 -37.32 23.86 8.53
N SER A 123 -36.62 23.29 9.52
CA SER A 123 -37.05 23.32 10.93
C SER A 123 -36.94 24.70 11.58
N ARG A 124 -36.25 25.66 10.97
CA ARG A 124 -36.12 27.04 11.47
C ARG A 124 -37.24 27.97 11.03
N PHE A 125 -38.05 27.58 10.05
CA PHE A 125 -39.19 28.39 9.61
C PHE A 125 -40.49 27.76 10.15
N HIS A 126 -41.15 28.45 11.08
CA HIS A 126 -42.55 28.18 11.38
C HIS A 126 -43.43 29.08 10.51
N ILE A 127 -44.41 28.45 9.85
CA ILE A 127 -45.47 29.18 9.16
C ILE A 127 -46.34 29.80 10.25
N VAL A 128 -46.24 31.12 10.42
CA VAL A 128 -47.21 31.88 11.18
C VAL A 128 -48.50 31.84 10.35
N ARG A 129 -49.56 31.21 10.88
CA ARG A 129 -50.90 31.37 10.31
C ARG A 129 -51.42 32.70 10.82
N ASP A 130 -51.63 33.64 9.93
CA ASP A 130 -52.38 34.86 10.23
C ASP A 130 -53.84 34.48 10.47
N GLU A 131 -54.35 34.80 11.67
CA GLU A 131 -55.77 34.84 12.00
C GLU A 131 -56.38 36.20 11.59
#